data_AF-A0A251PJ78-F1
#
_entry.id   AF-A0A251PJ78-F1
#
_cell.length_a   1.000
_cell.length_b   1.000
_cell.length_c   1.000
_cell.angle_alpha   90.00
_cell.angle_beta   90.00
_cell.angle_gamma   90.00
#
_symmetry.space_group_name_H-M   'P 1'
#
loop_
_entity.id
_entity.type
_entity.pdbx_description
1 polymer ?
#
loop_
_entity_poly.entity_id
_entity_poly.type
_entity_poly.pdbx_seq_one_letter_code
_entity_poly.pdbx_strand_id
1 'polypeptide(L)'
;MFPNTYLLVGCCNDETTHNYKGKTVMTEKERYESLRHCRWVDEVIPDAPWVLSQEFLDKHQIDYVAHDSLPYADASGSGKDVYDFVKSVGKFKETKRTDGISTSDIIMRIVKDYNQYVMRNLDRGYTRKELGVSYVREKRLRVNMGLKRLRERVKEHQEKVGEKIQIVTKTATMRRNEWVENADRLVAGFLERFEEGFHKMGTAIRDQIQERIRKRQFGGLLYEEDDDDEFYDDSEDERNDEDEK
;
A
#
# COMPACT_ATOMS: atom_id res chain seq x y z
N MET A 1 0.42 -17.07 27.41
CA MET A 1 -1.04 -17.38 27.38
C MET A 1 -1.36 -18.34 28.51
N PHE A 2 -2.65 -18.45 28.85
CA PHE A 2 -3.13 -19.31 29.93
C PHE A 2 -3.00 -20.80 29.59
N PRO A 3 -2.85 -21.71 30.58
CA PRO A 3 -2.70 -23.15 30.32
C PRO A 3 -3.93 -23.84 29.73
N ASN A 4 -5.14 -23.36 30.04
CA ASN A 4 -6.41 -23.83 29.49
C ASN A 4 -7.15 -22.61 28.92
N THR A 5 -7.57 -22.66 27.67
CA THR A 5 -8.19 -21.53 26.97
C THR A 5 -9.20 -22.07 25.97
N TYR A 6 -10.36 -21.42 25.92
CA TYR A 6 -11.38 -21.61 24.88
C TYR A 6 -11.40 -20.34 24.02
N LEU A 7 -11.06 -20.46 22.74
CA LEU A 7 -10.87 -19.35 21.82
C LEU A 7 -12.13 -19.08 21.00
N LEU A 8 -12.81 -18.00 21.36
CA LEU A 8 -13.84 -17.35 20.56
C LEU A 8 -13.18 -16.40 19.55
N VAL A 9 -13.54 -16.52 18.27
CA VAL A 9 -13.12 -15.56 17.24
C VAL A 9 -14.33 -14.86 16.63
N GLY A 10 -14.44 -13.57 16.94
CA GLY A 10 -15.42 -12.67 16.33
C GLY A 10 -14.99 -12.25 14.92
N CYS A 11 -15.93 -12.29 13.97
CA CYS A 11 -15.70 -11.87 12.60
C CYS A 11 -16.79 -10.88 12.17
N CYS A 12 -16.39 -9.68 11.78
CA CYS A 12 -17.33 -8.63 11.36
C CYS A 12 -18.01 -9.01 10.03
N ASN A 13 -19.26 -8.58 9.85
CA ASN A 13 -20.01 -8.74 8.61
C ASN A 13 -19.45 -7.85 7.49
N ASP A 14 -19.87 -8.06 6.25
CA ASP A 14 -19.37 -7.29 5.10
C ASP A 14 -19.77 -5.81 5.19
N GLU A 15 -21.01 -5.50 5.58
CA GLU A 15 -21.53 -4.14 5.71
C GLU A 15 -20.69 -3.27 6.66
N THR A 16 -20.47 -3.77 7.88
CA THR A 16 -19.65 -3.13 8.91
C THR A 16 -18.22 -2.93 8.43
N THR A 17 -17.65 -3.96 7.78
CA THR A 17 -16.28 -3.89 7.27
C THR A 17 -16.13 -2.86 6.17
N HIS A 18 -17.09 -2.77 5.26
CA HIS A 18 -17.08 -1.79 4.17
C HIS A 18 -17.27 -0.36 4.68
N ASN A 19 -18.12 -0.18 5.70
CA ASN A 19 -18.38 1.13 6.30
C ASN A 19 -17.17 1.70 7.06
N TYR A 20 -16.42 0.86 7.77
CA TYR A 20 -15.39 1.33 8.70
C TYR A 20 -13.95 0.98 8.32
N LYS A 21 -13.73 0.14 7.29
CA LYS A 21 -12.39 -0.29 6.86
C LYS A 21 -12.16 -0.15 5.37
N GLY A 22 -13.06 -0.70 4.57
CA GLY A 22 -12.92 -0.83 3.12
C GLY A 22 -13.36 -2.20 2.59
N LYS A 23 -13.19 -2.39 1.29
CA LYS A 23 -13.69 -3.56 0.56
C LYS A 23 -13.01 -4.87 0.97
N THR A 24 -13.77 -5.96 0.90
CA THR A 24 -13.31 -7.33 1.15
C THR A 24 -13.23 -8.11 -0.16
N VAL A 25 -12.18 -8.93 -0.33
CA VAL A 25 -12.08 -9.87 -1.47
C VAL A 25 -12.95 -11.10 -1.22
N MET A 26 -12.98 -11.59 0.01
CA MET A 26 -13.81 -12.71 0.45
C MET A 26 -15.08 -12.19 1.12
N THR A 27 -16.20 -12.79 0.77
CA THR A 27 -17.50 -12.55 1.43
C THR A 27 -17.44 -12.94 2.89
N GLU A 28 -18.34 -12.38 3.70
CA GLU A 28 -18.45 -12.71 5.12
C GLU A 28 -18.62 -14.21 5.37
N LYS A 29 -19.38 -14.92 4.54
CA LYS A 29 -19.61 -16.37 4.69
C LYS A 29 -18.33 -17.16 4.45
N GLU A 30 -17.56 -16.79 3.42
CA GLU A 30 -16.26 -17.42 3.15
C GLU A 30 -15.26 -17.14 4.28
N ARG A 31 -15.29 -15.94 4.86
CA ARG A 31 -14.45 -15.59 6.02
C ARG A 31 -14.85 -16.37 7.27
N TYR A 32 -16.15 -16.50 7.55
CA TYR A 32 -16.65 -17.30 8.67
C TYR A 32 -16.20 -18.76 8.53
N GLU A 33 -16.35 -19.34 7.35
CA GLU A 33 -15.95 -20.73 7.10
C GLU A 33 -14.43 -20.92 7.20
N SER A 34 -13.66 -19.95 6.68
CA SER A 34 -12.19 -19.98 6.79
C SER A 34 -11.72 -20.01 8.25
N LEU A 35 -12.40 -19.28 9.14
CA LEU A 35 -12.10 -19.29 10.57
C LEU A 35 -12.45 -20.61 11.24
N ARG A 36 -13.53 -21.29 10.83
CA ARG A 36 -13.92 -22.61 11.37
C ARG A 36 -12.89 -23.70 11.07
N HIS A 37 -12.09 -23.52 10.02
CA HIS A 37 -11.00 -24.44 9.66
C HIS A 37 -9.65 -24.05 10.26
N CYS A 38 -9.59 -22.99 11.07
CA CYS A 38 -8.38 -22.61 11.77
C CYS A 38 -8.13 -23.54 12.97
N ARG A 39 -6.94 -24.15 13.02
CA ARG A 39 -6.56 -25.17 14.04
C ARG A 39 -6.79 -24.73 15.49
N TRP A 40 -6.65 -23.44 15.77
CA TRP A 40 -6.65 -22.90 17.13
C TRP A 40 -8.02 -22.36 17.57
N VAL A 41 -8.99 -22.30 16.66
CA VAL A 41 -10.30 -21.69 16.93
C VAL A 41 -11.24 -22.76 17.47
N ASP A 42 -11.85 -22.49 18.62
CA ASP A 42 -12.86 -23.38 19.21
C ASP A 42 -14.26 -23.00 18.71
N GLU A 43 -14.56 -21.70 18.61
CA GLU A 43 -15.86 -21.23 18.15
C GLU A 43 -15.74 -19.87 17.41
N VAL A 44 -16.54 -19.74 16.35
CA VAL A 44 -16.62 -18.53 15.52
C VAL A 44 -17.92 -17.81 15.84
N ILE A 45 -17.83 -16.51 16.15
CA ILE A 45 -18.96 -15.60 16.33
C ILE A 45 -19.12 -14.76 15.06
N PRO A 46 -20.10 -15.07 14.18
CA PRO A 46 -20.43 -14.24 13.03
C PRO A 46 -21.02 -12.90 13.47
N ASP A 47 -20.99 -11.91 12.58
CA ASP A 47 -21.57 -10.59 12.83
C ASP A 47 -21.05 -9.92 14.12
N ALA A 48 -19.74 -10.05 14.36
CA ALA A 48 -19.12 -9.45 15.53
C ALA A 48 -19.10 -7.91 15.41
N PRO A 49 -19.38 -7.18 16.50
CA PRO A 49 -19.48 -5.73 16.47
C PRO A 49 -18.12 -5.08 16.22
N TRP A 50 -18.12 -3.90 15.60
CA TRP A 50 -16.91 -3.12 15.34
C TRP A 50 -16.26 -2.62 16.64
N VAL A 51 -17.07 -2.15 17.58
CA VAL A 51 -16.65 -1.72 18.92
C VAL A 51 -17.28 -2.67 19.95
N LEU A 52 -16.45 -3.23 20.82
CA LEU A 52 -16.90 -4.17 21.85
C LEU A 52 -17.63 -3.45 22.98
N SER A 53 -18.84 -3.92 23.31
CA SER A 53 -19.62 -3.44 24.44
C SER A 53 -19.54 -4.39 25.63
N GLN A 54 -19.82 -3.89 26.84
CA GLN A 54 -19.94 -4.73 28.04
C GLN A 54 -21.00 -5.83 27.85
N GLU A 55 -22.12 -5.51 27.21
CA GLU A 55 -23.18 -6.48 26.89
C GLU A 55 -22.66 -7.63 26.01
N PHE A 56 -21.83 -7.33 25.01
CA PHE A 56 -21.24 -8.36 24.15
C PHE A 56 -20.28 -9.26 24.93
N LEU A 57 -19.46 -8.67 25.81
CA LEU A 57 -18.55 -9.40 26.68
C LEU A 57 -19.33 -10.33 27.63
N ASP A 58 -20.42 -9.84 28.23
CA ASP A 58 -21.23 -10.62 29.17
C ASP A 58 -22.00 -11.75 28.47
N LYS A 59 -22.60 -11.45 27.30
CA LYS A 59 -23.35 -12.42 26.49
C LYS A 59 -22.51 -13.64 26.11
N HIS A 60 -21.25 -13.42 25.76
CA HIS A 60 -20.31 -14.46 25.33
C HIS A 60 -19.36 -14.91 26.45
N GLN A 61 -19.55 -14.43 27.68
CA GLN A 61 -18.73 -14.75 28.86
C GLN A 61 -17.22 -14.55 28.60
N ILE A 62 -16.85 -13.41 27.99
CA ILE A 62 -15.48 -13.12 27.56
C ILE A 62 -14.64 -12.61 28.74
N ASP A 63 -13.60 -13.38 29.09
CA ASP A 63 -12.63 -13.01 30.13
C ASP A 63 -11.60 -11.99 29.63
N TYR A 64 -11.04 -12.22 28.45
CA TYR A 64 -9.99 -11.40 27.85
C TYR A 64 -10.21 -11.22 26.34
N VAL A 65 -9.76 -10.08 25.82
CA VAL A 65 -9.79 -9.75 24.38
C VAL A 65 -8.36 -9.69 23.87
N ALA A 66 -8.08 -10.40 22.78
CA ALA A 66 -6.75 -10.47 22.19
C ALA A 66 -6.69 -9.81 20.81
N HIS A 67 -5.77 -8.85 20.63
CA HIS A 67 -5.48 -8.18 19.36
C HIS A 67 -4.02 -7.66 19.37
N ASP A 68 -3.50 -7.17 18.23
CA ASP A 68 -2.21 -6.47 18.23
C ASP A 68 -2.26 -5.17 19.05
N SER A 69 -1.09 -4.68 19.47
CA SER A 69 -0.95 -3.56 20.40
C SER A 69 -1.17 -2.18 19.76
N LEU A 70 -1.28 -2.11 18.43
CA LEU A 70 -1.43 -0.83 17.75
C LEU A 70 -2.83 -0.26 18.00
N PRO A 71 -2.96 1.05 18.30
CA PRO A 71 -4.27 1.68 18.41
C PRO A 71 -5.04 1.52 17.10
N TYR A 72 -6.26 1.00 17.19
CA TYR A 72 -7.09 0.81 16.01
C TYR A 72 -8.06 1.98 15.90
N ALA A 73 -7.72 2.94 15.02
CA ALA A 73 -8.45 4.18 14.85
C ALA A 73 -9.95 3.91 14.64
N ASP A 74 -10.76 4.51 15.50
CA ASP A 74 -12.19 4.26 15.49
C ASP A 74 -12.89 5.12 14.42
N ALA A 75 -13.12 4.51 13.26
CA ALA A 75 -13.89 5.09 12.17
C ALA A 75 -15.39 5.28 12.49
N SER A 76 -15.90 4.71 13.60
CA SER A 76 -17.29 4.91 14.04
C SER A 76 -17.50 6.22 14.81
N GLY A 77 -16.42 6.88 15.23
CA GLY A 77 -16.47 8.14 15.97
C GLY A 77 -16.75 8.01 17.47
N SER A 78 -16.66 6.81 18.03
CA SER A 78 -16.90 6.51 19.46
C SER A 78 -15.66 6.73 20.33
N GLY A 79 -14.45 6.79 19.75
CA GLY A 79 -13.21 6.97 20.49
C GLY A 79 -11.96 7.19 19.62
N LYS A 80 -10.78 7.07 20.23
CA LYS A 80 -9.49 7.09 19.51
C LYS A 80 -9.05 5.68 19.13
N ASP A 81 -9.39 4.70 19.94
CA ASP A 81 -9.11 3.28 19.72
C ASP A 81 -10.35 2.45 20.06
N VAL A 82 -10.78 1.58 19.14
CA VAL A 82 -11.95 0.70 19.35
C VAL A 82 -11.77 -0.25 20.54
N TYR A 83 -10.52 -0.47 20.98
CA TYR A 83 -10.18 -1.30 22.14
C TYR A 83 -10.01 -0.50 23.44
N ASP A 84 -10.22 0.82 23.45
CA ASP A 84 -10.02 1.68 24.64
C ASP A 84 -10.78 1.14 25.87
N PHE A 85 -12.04 0.76 25.68
CA PHE A 85 -12.88 0.18 26.73
C PHE A 85 -12.24 -1.08 27.34
N VAL A 86 -11.89 -2.07 26.52
CA VAL A 86 -11.35 -3.35 27.00
C VAL A 86 -9.94 -3.22 27.58
N LYS A 87 -9.16 -2.23 27.11
CA LYS A 87 -7.88 -1.83 27.70
C LYS A 87 -8.09 -1.21 29.09
N SER A 88 -9.05 -0.29 29.23
CA SER A 88 -9.32 0.41 30.50
C SER A 88 -9.73 -0.53 31.64
N VAL A 89 -10.47 -1.60 31.32
CA VAL A 89 -10.90 -2.61 32.31
C VAL A 89 -9.89 -3.73 32.53
N GLY A 90 -8.68 -3.63 31.95
CA GLY A 90 -7.59 -4.58 32.14
C GLY A 90 -7.81 -5.95 31.47
N LYS A 91 -8.76 -6.04 30.53
CA LYS A 91 -9.12 -7.29 29.83
C LYS A 91 -8.39 -7.47 28.49
N PHE A 92 -7.58 -6.50 28.05
CA PHE A 92 -6.84 -6.60 26.78
C PHE A 92 -5.56 -7.43 26.91
N LYS A 93 -5.29 -8.30 25.93
CA LYS A 93 -4.07 -9.12 25.82
C LYS A 93 -3.44 -8.92 24.45
N GLU A 94 -2.24 -8.35 24.45
CA GLU A 94 -1.51 -8.05 23.22
C GLU A 94 -1.00 -9.33 22.53
N THR A 95 -1.15 -9.35 21.21
CA THR A 95 -0.56 -10.36 20.32
C THR A 95 0.44 -9.70 19.38
N LYS A 96 1.31 -10.52 18.77
CA LYS A 96 2.31 -10.03 17.80
C LYS A 96 1.85 -10.34 16.39
N ARG A 97 2.00 -9.36 15.49
CA ARG A 97 1.80 -9.55 14.06
C ARG A 97 2.88 -10.49 13.51
N THR A 98 2.55 -11.17 12.42
CA THR A 98 3.53 -11.98 11.67
C THR A 98 4.09 -11.14 10.55
N ASP A 99 5.41 -10.99 10.51
CA ASP A 99 6.09 -10.19 9.49
C ASP A 99 6.07 -10.88 8.12
N GLY A 100 6.01 -10.09 7.06
CA GLY A 100 6.06 -10.59 5.67
C GLY A 100 4.78 -11.23 5.15
N ILE A 101 3.66 -11.12 5.87
CA ILE A 101 2.35 -11.58 5.41
C ILE A 101 1.22 -10.62 5.82
N SER A 102 0.39 -10.22 4.85
CA SER A 102 -0.85 -9.49 5.09
C SER A 102 -1.80 -9.63 3.90
N THR A 103 -3.08 -9.31 4.09
CA THR A 103 -4.07 -9.30 2.99
C THR A 103 -3.66 -8.33 1.89
N SER A 104 -3.20 -7.13 2.25
CA SER A 104 -2.74 -6.12 1.29
C SER A 104 -1.54 -6.62 0.49
N ASP A 105 -0.58 -7.29 1.14
CA ASP A 105 0.58 -7.86 0.46
C ASP A 105 0.18 -8.95 -0.54
N ILE A 106 -0.74 -9.86 -0.17
CA ILE A 106 -1.27 -10.86 -1.11
C ILE A 106 -1.96 -10.19 -2.31
N ILE A 107 -2.79 -9.17 -2.07
CA ILE A 107 -3.47 -8.40 -3.14
C ILE A 107 -2.43 -7.73 -4.05
N MET A 108 -1.42 -7.07 -3.48
CA MET A 108 -0.37 -6.39 -4.25
C MET A 108 0.43 -7.36 -5.12
N ARG A 109 0.75 -8.56 -4.61
CA ARG A 109 1.40 -9.62 -5.40
C ARG A 109 0.57 -10.01 -6.61
N ILE A 110 -0.74 -10.27 -6.43
CA ILE A 110 -1.66 -10.62 -7.52
C ILE A 110 -1.76 -9.49 -8.55
N VAL A 111 -1.94 -8.24 -8.10
CA VAL A 111 -2.08 -7.07 -8.97
C VAL A 111 -0.81 -6.82 -9.77
N LYS A 112 0.36 -6.95 -9.14
CA LYS A 112 1.67 -6.81 -9.79
C LYS A 112 1.84 -7.85 -10.92
N ASP A 113 1.50 -9.10 -10.64
CA ASP A 113 1.61 -10.18 -11.63
C ASP A 113 0.59 -10.01 -12.76
N TYR A 114 -0.63 -9.57 -12.45
CA TYR A 114 -1.64 -9.26 -13.45
C TYR A 114 -1.20 -8.11 -14.37
N ASN A 115 -0.64 -7.03 -13.82
CA ASN A 115 -0.13 -5.92 -14.63
C ASN A 115 1.00 -6.36 -15.56
N GLN A 116 1.89 -7.24 -15.10
CA GLN A 116 2.92 -7.84 -15.95
C GLN A 116 2.34 -8.78 -17.01
N TYR A 117 1.30 -9.55 -16.67
CA TYR A 117 0.58 -10.39 -17.63
C TYR A 117 -0.04 -9.54 -18.74
N VAL A 118 -0.75 -8.47 -18.39
CA VAL A 118 -1.36 -7.54 -19.36
C VAL A 118 -0.30 -6.98 -20.30
N MET A 119 0.82 -6.49 -19.77
CA MET A 119 1.86 -5.89 -20.61
C MET A 119 2.52 -6.88 -21.57
N ARG A 120 2.81 -8.10 -21.10
CA ARG A 120 3.38 -9.14 -21.96
C ARG A 120 2.45 -9.51 -23.11
N ASN A 121 1.14 -9.54 -22.87
CA ASN A 121 0.18 -9.86 -23.93
C ASN A 121 -0.06 -8.69 -24.88
N LEU A 122 -0.07 -7.45 -24.40
CA LEU A 122 -0.11 -6.26 -25.27
C LEU A 122 1.11 -6.22 -26.21
N ASP A 123 2.32 -6.52 -25.70
CA ASP A 123 3.54 -6.59 -26.51
C ASP A 123 3.51 -7.74 -27.53
N ARG A 124 2.75 -8.81 -27.27
CA ARG A 124 2.50 -9.93 -28.20
C ARG A 124 1.43 -9.63 -29.26
N GLY A 125 0.78 -8.48 -29.18
CA GLY A 125 -0.23 -8.05 -30.15
C GLY A 125 -1.68 -8.34 -29.77
N TYR A 126 -1.95 -8.84 -28.55
CA TYR A 126 -3.33 -8.93 -28.06
C TYR A 126 -3.92 -7.54 -27.87
N THR A 127 -5.21 -7.40 -28.15
CA THR A 127 -5.92 -6.13 -27.98
C THR A 127 -6.36 -5.94 -26.53
N ARG A 128 -6.47 -4.68 -26.09
CA ARG A 128 -6.97 -4.33 -24.75
C ARG A 128 -8.36 -4.92 -24.44
N LYS A 129 -9.22 -5.05 -25.47
CA LYS A 129 -10.59 -5.55 -25.32
C LYS A 129 -10.60 -7.04 -24.98
N GLU A 130 -9.72 -7.82 -25.61
CA GLU A 130 -9.55 -9.25 -25.32
C GLU A 130 -9.00 -9.49 -23.90
N LEU A 131 -8.20 -8.56 -23.39
CA LEU A 131 -7.64 -8.63 -22.04
C LEU A 131 -8.56 -8.04 -20.96
N GLY A 132 -9.73 -7.51 -21.32
CA GLY A 132 -10.62 -6.83 -20.36
C GLY A 132 -10.00 -5.57 -19.73
N VAL A 133 -9.08 -4.90 -20.44
CA VAL A 133 -8.33 -3.75 -19.92
C VAL A 133 -8.89 -2.45 -20.47
N SER A 134 -9.22 -1.52 -19.58
CA SER A 134 -9.62 -0.15 -19.91
C SER A 134 -8.50 0.59 -20.66
N TYR A 135 -8.88 1.51 -21.55
CA TYR A 135 -7.94 2.30 -22.36
C TYR A 135 -6.98 3.13 -21.51
N VAL A 136 -7.48 3.78 -20.44
CA VAL A 136 -6.65 4.59 -19.54
C VAL A 136 -5.62 3.71 -18.84
N ARG A 137 -6.04 2.53 -18.36
CA ARG A 137 -5.17 1.55 -17.73
C ARG A 137 -4.09 1.05 -18.68
N GLU A 138 -4.43 0.73 -19.93
CA GLU A 138 -3.47 0.34 -20.96
C GLU A 138 -2.39 1.42 -21.18
N LYS A 139 -2.82 2.69 -21.34
CA LYS A 139 -1.88 3.80 -21.57
C LYS A 139 -0.97 4.04 -20.38
N ARG A 140 -1.51 4.00 -19.15
CA ARG A 140 -0.72 4.11 -17.91
C ARG A 140 0.31 2.99 -17.81
N LEU A 141 -0.08 1.74 -18.06
CA LEU A 141 0.87 0.62 -18.05
C LEU A 141 1.97 0.75 -19.11
N ARG A 142 1.63 1.25 -20.30
CA ARG A 142 2.60 1.52 -21.37
C ARG A 142 3.60 2.62 -21.01
N VAL A 143 3.13 3.70 -20.39
CA VAL A 143 3.99 4.77 -19.87
C VAL A 143 4.94 4.24 -18.80
N ASN A 144 4.42 3.50 -17.81
CA ASN A 144 5.25 2.91 -16.75
C ASN A 144 6.33 1.96 -17.31
N MET A 145 6.00 1.17 -18.34
CA MET A 145 7.01 0.33 -19.03
C MET A 145 8.02 1.15 -19.81
N GLY A 146 7.60 2.24 -20.46
CA GLY A 146 8.50 3.19 -21.11
C GLY A 146 9.49 3.79 -20.12
N LEU A 147 9.03 4.21 -18.95
CA LEU A 147 9.89 4.71 -17.86
C LEU A 147 10.84 3.63 -17.34
N LYS A 148 10.35 2.39 -17.13
CA LYS A 148 11.20 1.28 -16.68
C LYS A 148 12.32 0.97 -17.67
N ARG A 149 12.02 0.88 -18.96
CA ARG A 149 13.03 0.68 -20.03
C ARG A 149 14.00 1.86 -20.13
N LEU A 150 13.55 3.08 -19.85
CA LEU A 150 14.44 4.25 -19.79
C LEU A 150 15.39 4.13 -18.59
N ARG A 151 14.87 3.82 -17.40
CA ARG A 151 15.67 3.62 -16.18
C ARG A 151 16.71 2.52 -16.35
N GLU A 152 16.34 1.39 -16.95
CA GLU A 152 17.26 0.30 -17.27
C GLU A 152 18.38 0.77 -18.22
N ARG A 153 18.05 1.49 -19.30
CA ARG A 153 19.06 2.05 -20.21
C ARG A 153 19.97 3.08 -19.53
N VAL A 154 19.43 3.93 -18.65
CA VAL A 154 20.22 4.89 -17.88
C VAL A 154 21.18 4.16 -16.95
N LYS A 155 20.71 3.13 -16.25
CA LYS A 155 21.54 2.31 -15.36
C LYS A 155 22.67 1.60 -16.12
N GLU A 156 22.37 0.98 -17.26
CA GLU A 156 23.39 0.38 -18.14
C GLU A 156 24.41 1.42 -18.62
N HIS A 157 23.96 2.65 -18.89
CA HIS A 157 24.86 3.73 -19.30
C HIS A 157 25.74 4.20 -18.15
N GLN A 158 25.18 4.33 -16.93
CA GLN A 158 25.93 4.65 -15.72
C GLN A 158 26.99 3.59 -15.43
N GLU A 159 26.66 2.30 -15.54
CA GLU A 159 27.60 1.19 -15.37
C GLU A 159 28.74 1.26 -16.40
N LYS A 160 28.41 1.45 -17.69
CA LYS A 160 29.41 1.60 -18.77
C LYS A 160 30.29 2.84 -18.59
N VAL A 161 29.72 3.96 -18.13
CA VAL A 161 30.49 5.17 -17.82
C VAL A 161 31.40 4.94 -16.61
N GLY A 162 30.91 4.28 -15.56
CA GLY A 162 31.70 3.90 -14.39
C GLY A 162 32.88 2.99 -14.75
N GLU A 163 32.67 1.97 -15.58
CA GLU A 163 33.73 1.10 -16.10
C GLU A 163 34.77 1.88 -16.91
N LYS A 164 34.32 2.78 -17.79
CA LYS A 164 35.21 3.64 -18.59
C LYS A 164 36.00 4.61 -17.70
N ILE A 165 35.37 5.20 -16.69
CA ILE A 165 36.05 6.05 -15.71
C ILE A 165 37.09 5.23 -14.95
N GLN A 166 36.79 4.00 -14.53
CA GLN A 166 37.76 3.11 -13.89
C GLN A 166 38.94 2.72 -14.81
N ILE A 167 38.70 2.50 -16.09
CA ILE A 167 39.76 2.23 -17.07
C ILE A 167 40.59 3.48 -17.30
N VAL A 168 39.95 4.64 -17.43
CA VAL A 168 40.63 5.94 -17.59
C VAL A 168 41.39 6.31 -16.32
N THR A 169 40.92 6.04 -15.10
CA THR A 169 41.69 6.27 -13.87
C THR A 169 42.85 5.30 -13.73
N LYS A 170 42.69 4.02 -14.11
CA LYS A 170 43.80 3.06 -14.19
C LYS A 170 44.85 3.47 -15.23
N THR A 171 44.43 4.00 -16.38
CA THR A 171 45.31 4.46 -17.48
C THR A 171 45.92 5.84 -17.19
N ALA A 172 45.16 6.71 -16.50
CA ALA A 172 45.53 8.04 -16.04
C ALA A 172 46.10 8.02 -14.61
N THR A 173 46.63 6.89 -14.16
CA THR A 173 47.69 6.87 -13.14
C THR A 173 48.94 7.66 -13.59
N MET A 174 48.94 8.23 -14.80
CA MET A 174 49.84 9.30 -15.24
C MET A 174 49.32 10.76 -15.21
N ARG A 175 48.06 11.10 -14.84
CA ARG A 175 47.67 12.46 -14.36
C ARG A 175 46.17 12.61 -13.97
N ARG A 176 45.98 12.65 -12.63
CA ARG A 176 45.21 13.58 -11.76
C ARG A 176 43.68 13.46 -11.57
N ASN A 177 43.33 13.35 -10.29
CA ASN A 177 42.03 13.14 -9.63
C ASN A 177 41.07 14.35 -9.59
N GLU A 178 41.17 15.35 -10.46
CA GLU A 178 40.30 16.56 -10.40
C GLU A 178 39.07 16.48 -11.32
N TRP A 179 39.10 15.63 -12.35
CA TRP A 179 38.00 15.48 -13.31
C TRP A 179 36.87 14.56 -12.84
N VAL A 180 37.20 13.53 -12.06
CA VAL A 180 36.22 12.53 -11.58
C VAL A 180 35.29 13.15 -10.54
N GLU A 181 35.82 13.92 -9.59
CA GLU A 181 35.03 14.61 -8.57
C GLU A 181 34.10 15.69 -9.17
N ASN A 182 34.55 16.37 -10.23
CA ASN A 182 33.71 17.33 -10.94
C ASN A 182 32.63 16.67 -11.79
N ALA A 183 32.89 15.50 -12.37
CA ALA A 183 31.89 14.75 -13.14
C ALA A 183 30.80 14.19 -12.23
N ASP A 184 31.18 13.62 -11.08
CA ASP A 184 30.22 13.10 -10.10
C ASP A 184 29.37 14.22 -9.48
N ARG A 185 29.96 15.40 -9.22
CA ARG A 185 29.22 16.59 -8.78
C ARG A 185 28.26 17.14 -9.84
N LEU A 186 28.64 17.09 -11.12
CA LEU A 186 27.78 17.52 -12.23
C LEU A 186 26.65 16.53 -12.49
N VAL A 187 26.90 15.23 -12.37
CA VAL A 187 25.87 14.19 -12.50
C VAL A 187 24.92 14.22 -11.31
N ALA A 188 25.42 14.37 -10.07
CA ALA A 188 24.60 14.54 -8.88
C ALA A 188 23.74 15.80 -8.96
N GLY A 189 24.32 16.96 -9.31
CA GLY A 189 23.56 18.20 -9.49
C GLY A 189 22.59 18.18 -10.68
N PHE A 190 22.85 17.36 -11.70
CA PHE A 190 21.90 17.13 -12.80
C PHE A 190 20.75 16.23 -12.36
N LEU A 191 21.02 15.15 -11.62
CA LEU A 191 20.01 14.24 -11.08
C LEU A 191 19.12 14.94 -10.05
N GLU A 192 19.70 15.72 -9.15
CA GLU A 192 18.97 16.54 -8.17
C GLU A 192 18.06 17.56 -8.87
N ARG A 193 18.55 18.26 -9.90
CA ARG A 193 17.72 19.17 -10.72
C ARG A 193 16.66 18.44 -11.54
N PHE A 194 16.90 17.19 -11.93
CA PHE A 194 15.96 16.37 -12.69
C PHE A 194 14.86 15.81 -11.79
N GLU A 195 15.20 15.37 -10.57
CA GLU A 195 14.27 14.95 -9.52
C GLU A 195 13.45 16.13 -9.01
N GLU A 196 14.07 17.28 -8.74
CA GLU A 196 13.35 18.52 -8.46
C GLU A 196 12.41 18.92 -9.60
N GLY A 197 12.81 18.72 -10.85
CA GLY A 197 11.98 18.97 -12.03
C GLY A 197 10.76 18.07 -12.09
N PHE A 198 10.92 16.79 -11.75
CA PHE A 198 9.83 15.82 -11.66
C PHE A 198 8.92 16.09 -10.46
N HIS A 199 9.45 16.52 -9.32
CA HIS A 199 8.68 16.94 -8.16
C HIS A 199 7.90 18.24 -8.44
N LYS A 200 8.52 19.26 -9.04
CA LYS A 200 7.84 20.51 -9.45
C LYS A 200 6.77 20.26 -10.51
N MET A 201 7.00 19.32 -11.42
CA MET A 201 6.00 18.91 -12.42
C MET A 201 4.88 18.06 -11.78
N GLY A 202 5.22 17.18 -10.85
CA GLY A 202 4.28 16.36 -10.08
C GLY A 202 3.41 17.19 -9.14
N THR A 203 3.96 18.20 -8.47
CA THR A 203 3.22 19.18 -7.66
C THR A 203 2.40 20.11 -8.54
N ALA A 204 2.91 20.61 -9.67
CA ALA A 204 2.12 21.42 -10.60
C ALA A 204 0.93 20.66 -11.20
N ILE A 205 1.10 19.37 -11.51
CA ILE A 205 0.00 18.50 -11.96
C ILE A 205 -1.00 18.25 -10.82
N ARG A 206 -0.51 18.00 -9.60
CA ARG A 206 -1.34 17.83 -8.40
C ARG A 206 -2.13 19.10 -8.05
N ASP A 207 -1.50 20.26 -8.16
CA ASP A 207 -2.10 21.57 -7.91
C ASP A 207 -3.13 21.92 -8.98
N GLN A 208 -2.87 21.64 -10.26
CA GLN A 208 -3.85 21.79 -11.34
C GLN A 208 -5.06 20.86 -11.17
N ILE A 209 -4.86 19.65 -10.65
CA ILE A 209 -5.93 18.70 -10.34
C ILE A 209 -6.73 19.19 -9.12
N GLN A 210 -6.06 19.64 -8.05
CA GLN A 210 -6.71 20.22 -6.87
C GLN A 210 -7.49 21.50 -7.20
N GLU A 211 -6.96 22.37 -8.05
CA GLU A 211 -7.63 23.61 -8.48
C GLU A 211 -8.86 23.34 -9.34
N ARG A 212 -8.81 22.29 -10.20
CA ARG A 212 -9.97 21.79 -10.94
C ARG A 212 -11.05 21.19 -10.04
N ILE A 213 -10.67 20.45 -9.00
CA ILE A 213 -11.59 19.88 -8.02
C ILE A 213 -12.25 21.00 -7.19
N ARG A 214 -11.47 22.01 -6.75
CA ARG A 214 -11.98 23.18 -6.02
C ARG A 214 -12.94 24.04 -6.86
N LYS A 215 -12.68 24.20 -8.16
CA LYS A 215 -13.60 24.88 -9.09
C LYS A 215 -14.90 24.10 -9.34
N ARG A 216 -14.89 22.76 -9.23
CA ARG A 216 -16.08 21.90 -9.35
C ARG A 216 -16.99 21.95 -8.11
N GLN A 217 -16.45 22.20 -6.92
CA GLN A 217 -17.25 22.32 -5.68
C GLN A 217 -18.11 23.59 -5.58
N PHE A 218 -17.90 24.60 -6.42
CA PHE A 218 -18.73 25.81 -6.48
C PHE A 218 -19.80 25.82 -7.60
N GLY A 219 -19.92 24.73 -8.37
CA GLY A 219 -20.92 24.58 -9.43
C GLY A 219 -21.67 23.26 -9.28
N GLY A 220 -22.65 23.21 -8.39
CA GLY A 220 -23.51 22.04 -8.21
C GLY A 220 -24.48 21.80 -9.38
N LEU A 221 -24.92 20.54 -9.47
CA LEU A 221 -26.03 19.94 -10.25
C LEU A 221 -25.74 19.50 -11.69
N LEU A 222 -25.50 18.19 -11.86
CA LEU A 222 -26.44 17.24 -12.51
C LEU A 222 -25.86 15.81 -12.46
N TYR A 223 -26.75 14.83 -12.23
CA TYR A 223 -26.47 13.40 -12.14
C TYR A 223 -25.94 12.83 -13.46
N GLU A 224 -24.97 11.91 -13.36
CA GLU A 224 -24.93 10.66 -14.15
C GLU A 224 -24.03 9.68 -13.39
N GLU A 225 -24.60 8.51 -13.07
CA GLU A 225 -23.89 7.32 -12.57
C GLU A 225 -22.85 6.90 -13.60
N ASP A 226 -21.58 6.74 -13.21
CA ASP A 226 -20.62 5.84 -13.87
C ASP A 226 -19.36 5.67 -12.99
N ASP A 227 -19.20 4.44 -12.52
CA ASP A 227 -18.01 3.74 -12.01
C ASP A 227 -17.05 4.47 -11.03
N ASP A 228 -17.16 4.08 -9.75
CA ASP A 228 -16.25 4.39 -8.66
C ASP A 228 -14.82 3.87 -8.91
N ASP A 229 -13.98 4.68 -9.58
CA ASP A 229 -12.53 4.53 -9.59
C ASP A 229 -11.96 5.00 -8.23
N GLU A 230 -11.87 4.05 -7.29
CA GLU A 230 -11.27 4.23 -5.97
C GLU A 230 -9.74 4.48 -6.09
N PHE A 231 -9.34 5.71 -5.78
CA PHE A 231 -7.98 6.23 -5.86
C PHE A 231 -7.10 5.62 -4.75
N TYR A 232 -6.29 4.62 -5.09
CA TYR A 232 -5.17 4.22 -4.23
C TYR A 232 -4.03 5.23 -4.41
N ASP A 233 -3.91 6.15 -3.45
CA ASP A 233 -2.74 7.00 -3.27
C ASP A 233 -1.58 6.12 -2.78
N ASP A 234 -0.62 5.86 -3.66
CA ASP A 234 0.63 5.20 -3.33
C ASP A 234 1.64 6.27 -2.88
N SER A 235 1.38 6.84 -1.70
CA SER A 235 2.34 7.69 -0.99
C SER A 235 3.19 6.78 -0.10
N GLU A 236 4.26 6.23 -0.67
CA GLU A 236 5.36 5.66 0.11
C GLU A 236 6.06 6.81 0.88
N ASP A 237 5.85 6.86 2.20
CA ASP A 237 6.68 7.60 3.14
C ASP A 237 8.07 6.93 3.19
N GLU A 238 9.08 7.61 2.64
CA GLU A 238 10.47 7.36 2.99
C GLU A 238 10.70 7.77 4.46
N ARG A 239 10.65 6.81 5.37
CA ARG A 239 11.28 6.97 6.69
C ARG A 239 12.77 6.72 6.52
N ASN A 240 13.54 7.81 6.53
CA ASN A 240 14.95 7.78 6.86
C ASN A 240 15.09 7.45 8.35
N ASP A 241 15.59 6.26 8.65
CA ASP A 241 16.24 5.99 9.93
C ASP A 241 17.65 6.58 9.87
N GLU A 242 17.86 7.71 10.54
CA GLU A 242 19.18 8.13 10.99
C GLU A 242 19.21 8.09 12.53
N ASP A 243 19.73 7.00 13.07
CA ASP A 243 20.32 6.96 14.40
C ASP A 243 21.76 7.51 14.29
N GLU A 244 22.06 8.65 14.91
CA GLU A 244 23.39 8.87 15.51
C GLU A 244 23.35 9.90 16.66
N LYS A 245 23.64 9.38 17.87
CA LYS A 245 24.08 9.99 19.14
C LYS A 245 23.07 10.62 20.11
#